data_AF-A0A836RGR2-F1
#
_entry.id   AF-A0A836RGR2-F1
#
_cell.length_a   1.000
_cell.length_b   1.000
_cell.length_c   1.000
_cell.angle_alpha   90.00
_cell.angle_beta   90.00
_cell.angle_gamma   90.00
#
_symmetry.space_group_name_H-M   'P 1'
#
loop_
_entity.id
_entity.type
_entity.pdbx_description
1 polymer ?
#
loop_
_entity_poly.entity_id
_entity_poly.type
_entity_poly.pdbx_seq_one_letter_code
_entity_poly.pdbx_strand_id
1 'polypeptide(L)'
;FSWSGAQNGGGTLTGYKDPMQPDGPERFKDAYKHIVDIFRRVGATNITWFIHYADYSWPNEPWNKKKNYYPGDEYVDWIGVSVYGPLAPSEKWMEFPDIMNDIYRELASLSSSKPIAVLEFGVMEDYPSKSKAEWIRNALRSLKNGKFPSVKAISYWHSSWKRNDGSIVNLKLDSSPQVLEVYRKEIMSSIFVDRPVFH
;
A
#
# COMPACT_ATOMS: atom_id res chain seq x y z
N PHE A 1 3.85 -5.98 12.86
CA PHE A 1 4.44 -4.80 13.53
C PHE A 1 3.87 -4.68 14.92
N SER A 2 4.63 -4.16 15.90
CA SER A 2 4.22 -3.99 17.32
C SER A 2 2.88 -3.27 17.49
N TRP A 3 2.52 -2.41 16.53
CA TRP A 3 1.26 -1.68 16.51
C TRP A 3 0.09 -2.41 15.82
N SER A 4 0.28 -3.63 15.30
CA SER A 4 -0.80 -4.34 14.58
C SER A 4 -1.91 -4.80 15.52
N GLY A 5 -3.13 -4.91 14.99
CA GLY A 5 -4.26 -5.42 15.77
C GLY A 5 -3.98 -6.80 16.36
N ALA A 6 -3.29 -7.68 15.63
CA ALA A 6 -2.88 -9.01 16.10
C ALA A 6 -2.10 -8.99 17.41
N GLN A 7 -1.22 -8.00 17.60
CA GLN A 7 -0.39 -7.86 18.80
C GLN A 7 -1.08 -7.03 19.91
N ASN A 8 -2.23 -6.44 19.60
CA ASN A 8 -2.94 -5.51 20.48
C ASN A 8 -4.39 -5.96 20.73
N GLY A 9 -4.65 -7.26 20.91
CA GLY A 9 -5.97 -7.80 21.26
C GLY A 9 -6.64 -8.61 20.14
N GLY A 10 -6.20 -8.47 18.89
CA GLY A 10 -6.64 -9.29 17.77
C GLY A 10 -8.16 -9.36 17.65
N GLY A 11 -8.69 -10.59 17.70
CA GLY A 11 -10.12 -10.90 17.64
C GLY A 11 -10.84 -10.94 19.00
N THR A 12 -10.17 -10.64 20.12
CA THR A 12 -10.83 -10.52 21.44
C THR A 12 -11.90 -9.45 21.38
N LEU A 13 -13.05 -9.68 22.01
CA LEU A 13 -14.19 -8.74 21.96
C LEU A 13 -14.38 -7.96 23.27
N THR A 14 -13.94 -8.48 24.41
CA THR A 14 -14.32 -7.95 25.73
C THR A 14 -13.16 -7.27 26.46
N GLY A 15 -12.02 -7.07 25.79
CA GLY A 15 -10.83 -6.48 26.39
C GLY A 15 -10.69 -4.98 26.10
N TYR A 16 -11.58 -4.39 25.31
CA TYR A 16 -11.54 -2.97 24.97
C TYR A 16 -12.89 -2.43 24.48
N LYS A 17 -13.26 -1.23 24.92
CA LYS A 17 -14.45 -0.45 24.48
C LYS A 17 -15.72 -1.25 24.16
N ASP A 18 -15.96 -1.62 22.90
CA ASP A 18 -17.22 -2.20 22.44
C ASP A 18 -17.18 -3.74 22.52
N PRO A 19 -17.98 -4.37 23.40
CA PRO A 19 -17.98 -5.82 23.59
C PRO A 19 -18.40 -6.63 22.34
N MET A 20 -18.88 -5.97 21.28
CA MET A 20 -19.29 -6.57 20.01
C MET A 20 -18.29 -6.34 18.87
N GLN A 21 -17.19 -5.61 19.11
CA GLN A 21 -16.17 -5.32 18.12
C GLN A 21 -14.83 -5.97 18.49
N PRO A 22 -13.98 -6.31 17.51
CA PRO A 22 -12.65 -6.81 17.81
C PRO A 22 -11.72 -5.73 18.38
N ASP A 23 -11.14 -6.00 19.55
CA ASP A 23 -10.27 -5.12 20.33
C ASP A 23 -9.09 -4.59 19.52
N GLY A 24 -8.45 -5.45 18.71
CA GLY A 24 -7.25 -5.09 17.94
C GLY A 24 -7.51 -3.93 16.97
N PRO A 25 -8.47 -4.06 16.04
CA PRO A 25 -8.93 -2.99 15.18
C PRO A 25 -9.42 -1.74 15.92
N GLU A 26 -10.14 -1.89 17.04
CA GLU A 26 -10.58 -0.73 17.83
C GLU A 26 -9.41 0.07 18.41
N ARG A 27 -8.46 -0.60 19.06
CA ARG A 27 -7.27 0.05 19.63
C ARG A 27 -6.43 0.72 18.56
N PHE A 28 -6.29 0.10 17.38
CA PHE A 28 -5.61 0.73 16.24
C PHE A 28 -6.32 2.02 15.80
N LYS A 29 -7.64 1.98 15.59
CA LYS A 29 -8.43 3.15 15.19
C LYS A 29 -8.28 4.28 16.21
N ASP A 30 -8.35 3.97 17.50
CA ASP A 30 -8.23 4.97 18.55
C ASP A 30 -6.83 5.57 18.65
N ALA A 31 -5.79 4.75 18.51
CA ALA A 31 -4.41 5.25 18.45
C ALA A 31 -4.20 6.18 17.26
N TYR A 32 -4.69 5.78 16.07
CA TYR A 32 -4.61 6.58 14.86
C TYR A 32 -5.34 7.93 15.06
N LYS A 33 -6.59 7.91 15.51
CA LYS A 33 -7.38 9.12 15.79
C LYS A 33 -6.69 10.04 16.80
N HIS A 34 -6.18 9.45 17.88
CA HIS A 34 -5.49 10.20 18.92
C HIS A 34 -4.26 10.94 18.40
N ILE A 35 -3.46 10.30 17.53
CA ILE A 35 -2.31 10.93 16.89
C ILE A 35 -2.77 12.11 16.02
N VAL A 36 -3.73 11.90 15.13
CA VAL A 36 -4.28 12.97 14.28
C VAL A 36 -4.78 14.15 15.12
N ASP A 37 -5.51 13.88 16.21
CA ASP A 37 -6.03 14.89 17.11
C ASP A 37 -4.95 15.68 17.85
N ILE A 38 -3.83 15.04 18.25
CA ILE A 38 -2.68 15.74 18.82
C ILE A 38 -2.16 16.78 17.82
N PHE A 39 -1.92 16.37 16.58
CA PHE A 39 -1.39 17.26 15.54
C PHE A 39 -2.36 18.39 15.20
N ARG A 40 -3.66 18.12 15.14
CA ARG A 40 -4.69 19.15 14.99
C ARG A 40 -4.71 20.14 16.15
N ARG A 41 -4.61 19.66 17.40
CA ARG A 41 -4.59 20.53 18.59
C ARG A 41 -3.40 21.48 18.63
N VAL A 42 -2.24 21.07 18.11
CA VAL A 42 -1.06 21.95 18.03
C VAL A 42 -1.04 22.81 16.75
N GLY A 43 -2.10 22.77 15.93
CA GLY A 43 -2.22 23.58 14.73
C GLY A 43 -1.34 23.13 13.57
N ALA A 44 -0.93 21.86 13.51
CA ALA A 44 -0.13 21.33 12.41
C ALA A 44 -1.02 21.14 11.16
N THR A 45 -1.03 22.14 10.27
CA THR A 45 -1.84 22.15 9.04
C THR A 45 -1.07 21.73 7.79
N ASN A 46 0.21 21.38 7.92
CA ASN A 46 1.11 21.02 6.81
C ASN A 46 1.28 19.49 6.66
N ILE A 47 0.30 18.71 7.12
CA ILE A 47 0.36 17.24 7.17
C ILE A 47 -0.87 16.68 6.48
N THR A 48 -0.68 15.61 5.72
CA THR A 48 -1.75 14.77 5.20
C THR A 48 -1.67 13.36 5.78
N TRP A 49 -2.82 12.72 5.93
CA TRP A 49 -2.97 11.48 6.70
C TRP A 49 -3.33 10.28 5.80
N PHE A 50 -2.44 9.30 5.77
CA PHE A 50 -2.65 8.03 5.09
C PHE A 50 -3.02 6.93 6.08
N ILE A 51 -4.11 6.22 5.80
CA ILE A 51 -4.30 4.87 6.35
C ILE A 51 -3.73 3.86 5.35
N HIS A 52 -2.69 3.12 5.74
CA HIS A 52 -1.93 2.27 4.81
C HIS A 52 -2.11 0.78 5.13
N TYR A 53 -2.49 0.02 4.10
CA TYR A 53 -2.71 -1.42 4.16
C TYR A 53 -1.68 -2.21 3.35
N ALA A 54 -1.43 -3.45 3.74
CA ALA A 54 -0.92 -4.46 2.82
C ALA A 54 -2.02 -4.87 1.82
N ASP A 55 -1.64 -5.46 0.70
CA ASP A 55 -2.55 -6.03 -0.30
C ASP A 55 -3.42 -7.15 0.30
N TYR A 56 -2.90 -7.94 1.24
CA TYR A 56 -3.65 -8.98 1.95
C TYR A 56 -3.62 -8.82 3.48
N SER A 57 -4.57 -9.47 4.16
CA SER A 57 -4.60 -9.54 5.63
C SER A 57 -3.84 -10.77 6.12
N TRP A 58 -2.94 -10.58 7.09
CA TRP A 58 -2.29 -11.66 7.82
C TRP A 58 -2.40 -11.45 9.34
N PRO A 59 -3.03 -12.37 10.09
CA PRO A 59 -3.75 -13.55 9.61
C PRO A 59 -5.02 -13.17 8.80
N ASN A 60 -5.48 -14.07 7.92
CA ASN A 60 -6.69 -13.83 7.12
C ASN A 60 -7.95 -14.23 7.90
N GLU A 61 -8.34 -13.41 8.87
CA GLU A 61 -9.47 -13.67 9.77
C GLU A 61 -10.54 -12.57 9.69
N PRO A 62 -11.80 -12.85 10.07
CA PRO A 62 -12.90 -11.86 10.00
C PRO A 62 -12.62 -10.56 10.77
N TRP A 63 -11.94 -10.64 11.91
CA TRP A 63 -11.57 -9.46 12.69
C TRP A 63 -10.46 -8.63 12.02
N ASN A 64 -9.63 -9.24 11.17
CA ASN A 64 -8.46 -8.60 10.55
C ASN A 64 -8.72 -8.05 9.14
N LYS A 65 -9.98 -7.73 8.80
CA LYS A 65 -10.36 -7.12 7.52
C LYS A 65 -10.08 -5.62 7.54
N LYS A 66 -9.68 -5.04 6.40
CA LYS A 66 -9.22 -3.64 6.30
C LYS A 66 -10.27 -2.64 6.79
N LYS A 67 -11.54 -2.92 6.49
CA LYS A 67 -12.69 -2.14 6.97
C LYS A 67 -12.76 -1.99 8.49
N ASN A 68 -12.30 -2.97 9.25
CA ASN A 68 -12.38 -2.92 10.71
C ASN A 68 -11.38 -1.90 11.29
N TYR A 69 -10.32 -1.61 10.55
CA TYR A 69 -9.26 -0.66 10.90
C TYR A 69 -9.49 0.76 10.35
N TYR A 70 -10.47 0.97 9.47
CA TYR A 70 -10.71 2.28 8.88
C TYR A 70 -11.27 3.24 9.94
N PRO A 71 -10.59 4.36 10.26
CA PRO A 71 -10.98 5.23 11.37
C PRO A 71 -12.13 6.20 11.01
N GLY A 72 -12.46 6.32 9.71
CA GLY A 72 -13.48 7.21 9.18
C GLY A 72 -12.89 8.37 8.37
N ASP A 73 -13.70 8.91 7.44
CA ASP A 73 -13.29 9.94 6.47
C ASP A 73 -12.78 11.24 7.13
N GLU A 74 -13.18 11.53 8.36
CA GLU A 74 -12.71 12.71 9.11
C GLU A 74 -11.25 12.62 9.56
N TYR A 75 -10.63 11.43 9.52
CA TYR A 75 -9.26 11.21 9.99
C TYR A 75 -8.30 10.79 8.87
N VAL A 76 -8.83 10.56 7.67
CA VAL A 76 -8.07 10.02 6.54
C VAL A 76 -8.17 10.98 5.39
N ASP A 77 -7.02 11.33 4.81
CA ASP A 77 -6.97 12.06 3.56
C ASP A 77 -6.76 11.09 2.38
N TRP A 78 -6.02 10.01 2.61
CA TRP A 78 -5.65 9.03 1.58
C TRP A 78 -5.70 7.59 2.09
N ILE A 79 -6.12 6.67 1.22
CA ILE A 79 -6.05 5.23 1.46
C ILE A 79 -4.77 4.70 0.78
N GLY A 80 -3.78 4.31 1.57
CA GLY A 80 -2.52 3.74 1.10
C GLY A 80 -2.57 2.22 0.92
N VAL A 81 -1.84 1.70 -0.06
CA VAL A 81 -1.60 0.26 -0.24
C VAL A 81 -0.17 -0.04 -0.69
N SER A 82 0.39 -1.16 -0.22
CA SER A 82 1.62 -1.77 -0.76
C SER A 82 1.27 -2.88 -1.77
N VAL A 83 1.95 -2.90 -2.92
CA VAL A 83 1.68 -3.84 -4.02
C VAL A 83 3.00 -4.36 -4.59
N TYR A 84 3.46 -5.52 -4.12
CA TYR A 84 4.71 -6.11 -4.59
C TYR A 84 4.44 -7.32 -5.48
N GLY A 85 5.14 -7.39 -6.61
CA GLY A 85 5.35 -8.68 -7.29
C GLY A 85 6.24 -9.60 -6.44
N PRO A 86 6.65 -10.77 -6.96
CA PRO A 86 7.52 -11.66 -6.22
C PRO A 86 8.82 -10.97 -5.82
N LEU A 87 9.22 -11.18 -4.58
CA LEU A 87 10.47 -10.73 -4.00
C LEU A 87 11.48 -11.87 -3.91
N ALA A 88 11.07 -13.12 -4.12
CA ALA A 88 11.94 -14.30 -4.14
C ALA A 88 11.64 -15.19 -5.37
N PRO A 89 12.63 -15.93 -5.92
CA PRO A 89 12.39 -16.84 -7.03
C PRO A 89 11.36 -17.94 -6.76
N SER A 90 11.14 -18.29 -5.49
CA SER A 90 10.16 -19.29 -5.04
C SER A 90 8.73 -18.74 -4.95
N GLU A 91 8.54 -17.42 -4.98
CA GLU A 91 7.23 -16.81 -4.94
C GLU A 91 6.56 -16.86 -6.32
N LYS A 92 5.24 -17.03 -6.34
CA LYS A 92 4.47 -17.04 -7.59
C LYS A 92 4.57 -15.68 -8.27
N TRP A 93 4.93 -15.67 -9.56
CA TRP A 93 4.84 -14.44 -10.35
C TRP A 93 3.40 -13.93 -10.43
N MET A 94 3.19 -12.69 -10.00
CA MET A 94 1.93 -11.97 -10.11
C MET A 94 2.20 -10.58 -10.70
N GLU A 95 1.40 -10.19 -11.68
CA GLU A 95 1.48 -8.87 -12.29
C GLU A 95 0.82 -7.83 -11.37
N PHE A 96 1.37 -6.62 -11.31
CA PHE A 96 0.77 -5.49 -10.60
C PHE A 96 -0.76 -5.35 -10.81
N PRO A 97 -1.28 -5.33 -12.06
CA PRO A 97 -2.71 -5.19 -12.30
C PRO A 97 -3.57 -6.33 -11.75
N ASP A 98 -3.01 -7.51 -11.51
CA ASP A 98 -3.75 -8.65 -10.95
C ASP A 98 -3.84 -8.50 -9.43
N ILE A 99 -2.71 -8.18 -8.77
CA ILE A 99 -2.68 -7.91 -7.32
C ILE A 99 -3.59 -6.72 -6.99
N MET A 100 -3.50 -5.64 -7.77
CA MET A 100 -4.38 -4.49 -7.59
C MET A 100 -5.85 -4.83 -7.84
N ASN A 101 -6.17 -5.68 -8.82
CA ASN A 101 -7.56 -6.08 -9.05
C ASN A 101 -8.19 -6.78 -7.84
N ASP A 102 -7.41 -7.63 -7.15
CA ASP A 102 -7.87 -8.38 -5.99
C ASP A 102 -8.20 -7.45 -4.82
N ILE A 103 -7.42 -6.39 -4.64
CA ILE A 103 -7.55 -5.50 -3.49
C ILE A 103 -8.36 -4.21 -3.74
N TYR A 104 -8.43 -3.75 -4.99
CA TYR A 104 -8.97 -2.42 -5.33
C TYR A 104 -10.41 -2.23 -4.86
N ARG A 105 -11.27 -3.25 -5.01
CA ARG A 105 -12.69 -3.15 -4.60
C ARG A 105 -12.84 -3.02 -3.09
N GLU A 106 -12.02 -3.73 -2.31
CA GLU A 106 -12.04 -3.60 -0.84
C GLU A 106 -11.64 -2.18 -0.44
N LEU A 107 -10.55 -1.65 -1.00
CA LEU A 107 -10.09 -0.28 -0.70
C LEU A 107 -11.10 0.78 -1.12
N ALA A 108 -11.64 0.68 -2.34
CA ALA A 108 -12.64 1.60 -2.86
C ALA A 108 -13.98 1.53 -2.10
N SER A 109 -14.23 0.45 -1.35
CA SER A 109 -15.41 0.34 -0.49
C SER A 109 -15.26 1.01 0.87
N LEU A 110 -14.04 1.38 1.28
CA LEU A 110 -13.79 2.04 2.57
C LEU A 110 -14.32 3.47 2.60
N SER A 111 -14.26 4.18 1.47
CA SER A 111 -14.82 5.51 1.30
C SER A 111 -15.19 5.75 -0.15
N SER A 112 -16.31 6.45 -0.36
CA SER A 112 -16.74 6.92 -1.69
C SER A 112 -15.96 8.15 -2.17
N SER A 113 -15.17 8.80 -1.30
CA SER A 113 -14.54 10.10 -1.58
C SER A 113 -13.01 10.08 -1.51
N LYS A 114 -12.41 9.23 -0.66
CA LYS A 114 -10.97 9.26 -0.43
C LYS A 114 -10.18 8.63 -1.58
N PRO A 115 -9.13 9.30 -2.10
CA PRO A 115 -8.26 8.72 -3.12
C PRO A 115 -7.39 7.58 -2.56
N ILE A 116 -7.01 6.68 -3.45
CA ILE A 116 -6.06 5.60 -3.18
C ILE A 116 -4.65 6.03 -3.61
N ALA A 117 -3.65 5.66 -2.82
CA ALA A 117 -2.24 5.79 -3.17
C ALA A 117 -1.54 4.43 -3.07
N VAL A 118 -0.79 4.07 -4.11
CA VAL A 118 0.11 2.91 -4.03
C VAL A 118 1.46 3.41 -3.51
N LEU A 119 1.66 3.33 -2.19
CA LEU A 119 2.79 3.96 -1.52
C LEU A 119 4.09 3.14 -1.63
N GLU A 120 3.93 1.87 -1.94
CA GLU A 120 5.02 0.94 -2.12
C GLU A 120 4.67 -0.04 -3.24
N PHE A 121 5.54 -0.18 -4.23
CA PHE A 121 5.44 -1.25 -5.22
C PHE A 121 6.80 -1.55 -5.85
N GLY A 122 6.93 -2.77 -6.36
CA GLY A 122 8.14 -3.25 -7.01
C GLY A 122 8.10 -4.76 -7.24
N VAL A 123 9.06 -5.26 -8.00
CA VAL A 123 9.29 -6.70 -8.22
C VAL A 123 10.79 -6.94 -8.35
N MET A 124 11.24 -8.13 -7.93
CA MET A 124 12.65 -8.50 -8.04
C MET A 124 13.17 -8.46 -9.48
N GLU A 125 14.47 -8.22 -9.65
CA GLU A 125 15.15 -8.31 -10.95
C GLU A 125 15.28 -9.78 -11.41
N ASP A 126 15.84 -10.63 -10.54
CA ASP A 126 16.37 -11.94 -10.91
C ASP A 126 15.32 -13.06 -10.90
N TYR A 127 14.19 -12.86 -11.59
CA TYR A 127 13.17 -13.91 -11.72
C TYR A 127 13.45 -14.78 -12.97
N PRO A 128 13.53 -16.12 -12.87
CA PRO A 128 14.12 -16.99 -13.91
C PRO A 128 13.57 -16.90 -15.34
N SER A 129 12.33 -16.43 -15.53
CA SER A 129 11.64 -16.44 -16.83
C SER A 129 10.77 -15.22 -17.08
N LYS A 130 10.93 -14.17 -16.28
CA LYS A 130 10.07 -12.99 -16.28
C LYS A 130 10.90 -11.72 -16.23
N SER A 131 10.36 -10.65 -16.80
CA SER A 131 11.06 -9.37 -16.94
C SER A 131 10.47 -8.33 -15.99
N LYS A 132 11.31 -7.79 -15.10
CA LYS A 132 10.95 -6.63 -14.28
C LYS A 132 10.57 -5.42 -15.13
N ALA A 133 11.25 -5.22 -16.27
CA ALA A 133 10.93 -4.12 -17.18
C ALA A 133 9.49 -4.26 -17.74
N GLU A 134 9.07 -5.49 -18.11
CA GLU A 134 7.67 -5.73 -18.53
C GLU A 134 6.69 -5.53 -17.37
N TRP A 135 7.02 -5.99 -16.17
CA TRP A 135 6.17 -5.81 -15.00
C TRP A 135 5.93 -4.33 -14.68
N ILE A 136 6.99 -3.51 -14.70
CA ILE A 136 6.90 -2.05 -14.48
C ILE A 136 6.09 -1.39 -15.60
N ARG A 137 6.28 -1.80 -16.84
CA ARG A 137 5.47 -1.33 -17.97
C ARG A 137 4.00 -1.63 -17.76
N ASN A 138 3.66 -2.86 -17.37
CA ASN A 138 2.28 -3.29 -17.13
C ASN A 138 1.65 -2.53 -15.96
N ALA A 139 2.41 -2.33 -14.87
CA ALA A 139 2.00 -1.55 -13.72
C ALA A 139 1.61 -0.12 -14.14
N LEU A 140 2.54 0.60 -14.76
CA LEU A 140 2.33 2.01 -15.14
C LEU A 140 1.25 2.15 -16.22
N ARG A 141 1.16 1.23 -17.19
CA ARG A 141 0.10 1.25 -18.20
C ARG A 141 -1.28 0.97 -17.62
N SER A 142 -1.40 0.08 -16.64
CA SER A 142 -2.68 -0.18 -15.99
C SER A 142 -3.24 1.07 -15.30
N LEU A 143 -2.37 1.86 -14.68
CA LEU A 143 -2.71 3.15 -14.08
C LEU A 143 -3.07 4.18 -15.17
N LYS A 144 -2.22 4.31 -16.21
CA LYS A 144 -2.46 5.23 -17.33
C LYS A 144 -3.76 5.01 -18.07
N ASN A 145 -4.13 3.76 -18.25
CA ASN A 145 -5.34 3.39 -18.96
C ASN A 145 -6.60 3.50 -18.07
N GLY A 146 -6.47 4.04 -16.86
CA GLY A 146 -7.60 4.30 -15.97
C GLY A 146 -8.21 3.03 -15.37
N LYS A 147 -7.47 1.91 -15.30
CA LYS A 147 -7.98 0.65 -14.72
C LYS A 147 -8.38 0.81 -13.25
N PHE A 148 -7.68 1.69 -12.52
CA PHE A 148 -7.89 1.98 -11.10
C PHE A 148 -8.16 3.47 -10.91
N PRO A 149 -9.36 3.97 -11.25
CA PRO A 149 -9.62 5.42 -11.32
C PRO A 149 -9.48 6.16 -9.99
N SER A 150 -9.65 5.49 -8.85
CA SER A 150 -9.42 6.06 -7.52
C SER A 150 -7.95 6.19 -7.15
N VAL A 151 -7.02 5.57 -7.89
CA VAL A 151 -5.58 5.71 -7.62
C VAL A 151 -5.10 7.06 -8.14
N LYS A 152 -4.66 7.93 -7.23
CA LYS A 152 -4.21 9.30 -7.53
C LYS A 152 -2.74 9.57 -7.19
N ALA A 153 -2.06 8.63 -6.52
CA ALA A 153 -0.64 8.73 -6.22
C ALA A 153 0.04 7.36 -6.27
N ILE A 154 1.32 7.35 -6.67
CA ILE A 154 2.20 6.19 -6.60
C ILE A 154 3.56 6.59 -6.04
N SER A 155 4.19 5.69 -5.30
CA SER A 155 5.55 5.81 -4.78
C SER A 155 6.27 4.48 -4.94
N TYR A 156 7.32 4.47 -5.77
CA TYR A 156 8.07 3.26 -6.07
C TYR A 156 9.06 2.95 -4.96
N TRP A 157 9.15 1.68 -4.54
CA TRP A 157 10.12 1.28 -3.52
C TRP A 157 11.51 1.06 -4.13
N HIS A 158 12.25 2.15 -4.32
CA HIS A 158 13.60 2.12 -4.88
C HIS A 158 14.63 1.71 -3.83
N SER A 159 14.77 0.40 -3.59
CA SER A 159 15.73 -0.12 -2.62
C SER A 159 16.28 -1.48 -3.03
N SER A 160 17.41 -1.85 -2.42
CA SER A 160 17.97 -3.19 -2.49
C SER A 160 18.56 -3.58 -1.14
N TRP A 161 18.36 -4.83 -0.74
CA TRP A 161 18.84 -5.35 0.53
C TRP A 161 19.22 -6.82 0.42
N LYS A 162 20.07 -7.26 1.36
CA LYS A 162 20.51 -8.65 1.51
C LYS A 162 19.60 -9.37 2.51
N ARG A 163 19.16 -10.58 2.18
CA ARG A 163 18.43 -11.48 3.08
C ARG A 163 19.38 -12.26 3.99
N ASN A 164 18.83 -12.90 5.02
CA ASN A 164 19.59 -13.74 5.95
C ASN A 164 20.30 -14.92 5.27
N ASP A 165 19.73 -15.46 4.19
CA ASP A 165 20.31 -16.54 3.38
C ASP A 165 21.40 -16.05 2.40
N GLY A 166 21.68 -14.75 2.38
CA GLY A 166 22.68 -14.13 1.52
C GLY A 166 22.17 -13.69 0.15
N SER A 167 20.95 -14.05 -0.24
CA SER A 167 20.34 -13.58 -1.49
C SER A 167 20.06 -12.08 -1.46
N ILE A 168 20.06 -11.45 -2.64
CA ILE A 168 19.80 -10.01 -2.79
C ILE A 168 18.39 -9.82 -3.35
N VAL A 169 17.61 -8.96 -2.72
CA VAL A 169 16.40 -8.41 -3.33
C VAL A 169 16.77 -7.07 -3.95
N ASN A 170 16.63 -6.94 -5.27
CA ASN A 170 16.94 -5.72 -5.99
C ASN A 170 15.69 -5.12 -6.65
N LEU A 171 15.07 -4.16 -5.97
CA LEU A 171 13.91 -3.44 -6.49
C LEU A 171 14.29 -2.16 -7.21
N LYS A 172 15.55 -1.70 -7.17
CA LYS A 172 15.94 -0.41 -7.76
C LYS A 172 15.56 -0.27 -9.24
N LEU A 173 15.18 0.94 -9.66
CA LEU A 173 14.82 1.24 -11.06
C LEU A 173 16.03 1.34 -11.99
N ASP A 174 17.24 1.44 -11.44
CA ASP A 174 18.51 1.43 -12.16
C ASP A 174 19.22 0.06 -12.05
N SER A 175 18.48 -1.00 -11.69
CA SER A 175 18.99 -2.37 -11.64
C SER A 175 19.43 -2.91 -13.01
N SER A 176 18.81 -2.43 -14.09
CA SER A 176 19.24 -2.71 -15.47
C SER A 176 18.88 -1.54 -16.41
N PRO A 177 19.61 -1.37 -17.54
CA PRO A 177 19.31 -0.32 -18.53
C PRO A 177 17.86 -0.39 -19.05
N GLN A 178 17.35 -1.60 -19.26
CA GLN A 178 16.00 -1.84 -19.77
C GLN A 178 14.92 -1.39 -18.78
N VAL A 179 15.11 -1.66 -17.48
CA VAL A 179 14.18 -1.22 -16.43
C VAL A 179 14.16 0.30 -16.36
N LEU A 180 15.33 0.94 -16.38
CA LEU A 180 15.44 2.40 -16.30
C LEU A 180 14.82 3.09 -17.52
N GLU A 181 15.07 2.57 -18.73
CA GLU A 181 14.50 3.08 -19.97
C GLU A 181 12.97 2.98 -19.97
N VAL A 182 12.43 1.83 -19.58
CA VAL A 182 10.97 1.62 -19.51
C VAL A 182 10.34 2.55 -18.49
N TYR A 183 10.89 2.64 -17.28
CA TYR A 183 10.34 3.51 -16.26
C TYR A 183 10.29 4.96 -16.75
N ARG A 184 11.43 5.48 -17.25
CA ARG A 184 11.50 6.84 -17.84
C ARG A 184 10.45 7.04 -18.92
N LYS A 185 10.35 6.12 -19.89
CA LYS A 185 9.40 6.23 -20.99
C LYS A 185 7.95 6.29 -20.51
N GLU A 186 7.59 5.44 -19.54
CA GLU A 186 6.20 5.30 -19.12
C GLU A 186 5.75 6.47 -18.21
N ILE A 187 6.65 7.06 -17.40
CA ILE A 187 6.35 8.22 -16.54
C ILE A 187 6.31 9.57 -17.28
N MET A 188 6.82 9.64 -18.52
CA MET A 188 6.71 10.86 -19.36
C MET A 188 5.27 11.17 -19.80
N SER A 189 4.32 10.28 -19.52
CA SER A 189 2.89 10.57 -19.73
C SER A 189 2.43 11.71 -18.83
N SER A 190 1.63 12.62 -19.38
CA SER A 190 1.12 13.81 -18.68
C SER A 190 0.22 13.52 -17.48
N ILE A 191 -0.17 12.27 -17.25
CA ILE A 191 -0.93 11.89 -16.06
C ILE A 191 -0.06 11.81 -14.81
N PHE A 192 1.26 11.65 -14.99
CA PHE A 192 2.22 11.61 -13.91
C PHE A 192 2.81 13.01 -13.73
N VAL A 193 2.98 13.40 -12.47
CA VAL A 193 3.57 14.67 -12.07
C VAL A 193 4.84 14.40 -11.26
N ASP A 194 5.81 15.30 -11.37
CA ASP A 194 7.10 15.21 -10.66
C ASP A 194 7.04 15.78 -9.24
N ARG A 195 5.92 16.43 -8.88
CA ARG A 195 5.66 16.98 -7.54
C ARG A 195 4.27 16.55 -7.07
N PRO A 196 4.13 16.03 -5.84
CA PRO A 196 2.82 15.74 -5.28
C PRO A 196 1.95 16.99 -5.23
N VAL A 197 0.70 16.86 -5.70
CA VAL A 197 -0.32 17.90 -5.58
C VAL A 197 -1.35 17.39 -4.58
N PHE A 198 -1.28 17.90 -3.36
CA PHE A 198 -2.26 17.65 -2.31
C PHE A 198 -3.22 18.85 -2.29
N HIS A 199 -4.52 18.58 -2.40
CA HIS A 199 -5.58 19.58 -2.30
C HIS A 199 -6.13 19.64 -0.88
#